data_AF-A0A7H8QYF2-F1
#
_entry.id   AF-A0A7H8QYF2-F1
#
_cell.length_a   1.000
_cell.length_b   1.000
_cell.length_c   1.000
_cell.angle_alpha   90.00
_cell.angle_beta   90.00
_cell.angle_gamma   90.00
#
_symmetry.space_group_name_H-M   'P 1'
#
loop_
_entity.id
_entity.type
_entity.pdbx_description
1 polymer ?
#
loop_
_entity_poly.entity_id
_entity_poly.type
_entity_poly.pdbx_seq_one_letter_code
_entity_poly.pdbx_strand_id
1 'polypeptide(L)'
;MFSKANWFKALSLSLLSADFARSVELGPNAQDMLNQSMTILDDIYDPSAGYLYYFYYPLAAGAHETRSSVWYSVGLLQRNSGSDVDEAVKIIENVIGGQEKDTSVQWYGDYTVYPEQPTVGSAPYDPKIYNTWDPNWRGFIGTALIVIYEEYGSLLPENVQDLIVESLKNTTIGDTYRVNGVDGDNLSPSYSNPWLMRTMASSWTGHKLKDSNMTTWGDKWAEEFLDLFDRNQTLSEFNSPTYAAVSLYALTLAAKYLGNTDSVIGKNAKRVVQQIWEYESSLWNPNLRNFAGPWDRTYGLDMNNYVSIMSLWIWSFALVSNSSISRLSSFTGEHTYNGNAYAPPADQEQRNVTSWLSSNLTIGAQSFNLDVAGGYSKDITSWSPAVVQWLRPDESVGFFSLYTGEKAMQVDVSPNSLNLSYPLGNSSSNFTFHLSSNPLGETRDITSLKDIYGMDVEVIGGTVSPDPSIAFCGLIGGDCDIIHDFEFWSLTFNLPKGSSDVPSIHSS
;
A
#
# COMPACT_ATOMS: atom_id res chain seq x y z
N MET A 1 -38.46 4.41 -73.44
CA MET A 1 -38.95 5.59 -72.69
C MET A 1 -38.90 5.22 -71.22
N PHE A 2 -37.79 5.30 -70.48
CA PHE A 2 -36.92 6.44 -70.11
C PHE A 2 -37.64 7.62 -69.46
N SER A 3 -37.30 7.86 -68.17
CA SER A 3 -37.01 9.17 -67.53
C SER A 3 -37.85 9.47 -66.28
N LYS A 4 -37.37 10.02 -65.16
CA LYS A 4 -36.04 10.25 -64.53
C LYS A 4 -36.33 10.67 -63.09
N ALA A 5 -35.29 10.54 -62.24
CA ALA A 5 -35.18 10.96 -60.86
C ALA A 5 -35.48 12.45 -60.56
N ASN A 6 -35.73 12.73 -59.28
CA ASN A 6 -35.18 13.85 -58.48
C ASN A 6 -35.46 13.48 -57.00
N TRP A 7 -34.54 12.92 -56.21
CA TRP A 7 -33.33 13.54 -55.63
C TRP A 7 -33.54 15.03 -55.34
N PHE A 8 -33.95 15.35 -54.11
CA PHE A 8 -33.56 16.54 -53.31
C PHE A 8 -34.51 16.69 -52.12
N LYS A 9 -34.12 16.12 -50.96
CA LYS A 9 -34.41 16.60 -49.59
C LYS A 9 -33.78 15.63 -48.58
N ALA A 10 -32.46 15.53 -48.63
CA ALA A 10 -31.64 14.94 -47.57
C ALA A 10 -30.43 15.86 -47.42
N LEU A 11 -30.66 17.02 -46.79
CA LEU A 11 -29.61 18.00 -46.52
C LEU A 11 -30.06 18.89 -45.36
N SER A 12 -30.10 18.27 -44.18
CA SER A 12 -30.04 18.95 -42.88
C SER A 12 -29.99 17.86 -41.81
N LEU A 13 -28.78 17.39 -41.51
CA LEU A 13 -28.33 16.72 -40.27
C LEU A 13 -27.03 15.97 -40.61
N SER A 14 -26.04 16.73 -41.09
CA SER A 14 -24.63 16.36 -40.95
C SER A 14 -24.04 17.37 -39.99
N LEU A 15 -23.21 16.87 -39.07
CA LEU A 15 -22.39 17.60 -38.09
C LEU A 15 -23.12 17.88 -36.77
N LEU A 16 -23.13 16.87 -35.90
CA LEU A 16 -22.85 16.95 -34.46
C LEU A 16 -22.84 15.50 -33.90
N SER A 17 -22.09 14.61 -34.53
CA SER A 17 -21.50 13.49 -33.81
C SER A 17 -20.05 13.89 -33.60
N ALA A 18 -19.83 14.80 -32.64
CA ALA A 18 -18.57 14.73 -31.93
C ALA A 18 -18.57 13.32 -31.34
N ASP A 19 -17.70 12.44 -31.84
CA ASP A 19 -17.32 11.26 -31.08
C ASP A 19 -16.74 11.81 -29.79
N PHE A 20 -17.60 12.00 -28.78
CA PHE A 20 -17.14 12.19 -27.42
C PHE A 20 -16.30 10.95 -27.15
N ALA A 21 -14.99 11.12 -27.03
CA ALA A 21 -14.10 10.10 -26.51
C ALA A 21 -14.73 9.66 -25.19
N ARG A 22 -15.39 8.49 -25.23
CA ARG A 22 -16.18 7.99 -24.12
C ARG A 22 -15.18 7.44 -23.12
N SER A 23 -15.25 7.90 -21.88
CA SER A 23 -14.42 7.37 -20.81
C SER A 23 -14.62 5.86 -20.67
N VAL A 24 -13.62 5.18 -20.08
CA VAL A 24 -13.66 3.73 -19.90
C VAL A 24 -14.94 3.35 -19.16
N GLU A 25 -15.69 2.36 -19.67
CA GLU A 25 -16.89 1.88 -18.99
C GLU A 25 -16.48 1.12 -17.72
N LEU A 26 -16.76 1.71 -16.55
CA LEU A 26 -16.46 1.12 -15.26
C LEU A 26 -17.58 0.19 -14.80
N GLY A 27 -17.21 -0.91 -14.14
CA GLY A 27 -18.18 -1.76 -13.44
C GLY A 27 -18.86 -0.99 -12.30
N PRO A 28 -20.05 -1.41 -11.82
CA PRO A 28 -20.84 -0.65 -10.85
C PRO A 28 -20.07 -0.26 -9.59
N ASN A 29 -19.29 -1.17 -8.99
CA ASN A 29 -18.54 -0.86 -7.77
C ASN A 29 -17.35 0.06 -8.04
N ALA A 30 -16.67 -0.10 -9.18
CA ALA A 30 -15.58 0.80 -9.56
C ALA A 30 -16.11 2.21 -9.85
N GLN A 31 -17.30 2.32 -10.46
CA GLN A 31 -17.99 3.59 -10.67
C GLN A 31 -18.42 4.23 -9.35
N ASP A 32 -18.95 3.45 -8.40
CA ASP A 32 -19.32 3.92 -7.07
C ASP A 32 -18.09 4.43 -6.30
N MET A 33 -17.01 3.65 -6.27
CA MET A 33 -15.73 4.07 -5.67
C MET A 33 -15.19 5.35 -6.31
N LEU A 34 -15.24 5.48 -7.64
CA LEU A 34 -14.85 6.70 -8.34
C LEU A 34 -15.72 7.88 -7.88
N ASN A 35 -17.04 7.73 -7.83
CA ASN A 35 -17.95 8.81 -7.45
C ASN A 35 -17.68 9.29 -6.01
N GLN A 36 -17.47 8.37 -5.08
CA GLN A 36 -17.15 8.68 -3.68
C GLN A 36 -15.80 9.38 -3.56
N SER A 37 -14.78 8.85 -4.27
CA SER A 37 -13.44 9.45 -4.28
C SER A 37 -13.49 10.87 -4.86
N MET A 38 -14.17 11.06 -5.99
CA MET A 38 -14.30 12.38 -6.62
C MET A 38 -15.04 13.38 -5.73
N THR A 39 -16.07 12.95 -5.00
CA THR A 39 -16.76 13.84 -4.04
C THR A 39 -15.79 14.39 -3.00
N ILE A 40 -14.96 13.53 -2.40
CA ILE A 40 -13.98 13.95 -1.38
C ILE A 40 -12.89 14.83 -1.99
N LEU A 41 -12.39 14.48 -3.18
CA LEU A 41 -11.30 15.21 -3.83
C LEU A 41 -11.77 16.57 -4.37
N ASP A 42 -13.00 16.68 -4.87
CA ASP A 42 -13.61 17.95 -5.28
C ASP A 42 -13.68 18.93 -4.09
N ASP A 43 -14.03 18.45 -2.89
CA ASP A 43 -14.14 19.28 -1.67
C ASP A 43 -12.81 19.89 -1.22
N ILE A 44 -11.68 19.29 -1.59
CA ILE A 44 -10.34 19.75 -1.22
C ILE A 44 -9.52 20.25 -2.41
N TYR A 45 -10.12 20.37 -3.59
CA TYR A 45 -9.45 20.91 -4.76
C TYR A 45 -9.41 22.44 -4.73
N ASP A 46 -8.23 23.03 -4.89
CA ASP A 46 -8.07 24.46 -5.13
C ASP A 46 -7.94 24.72 -6.64
N PRO A 47 -9.01 25.13 -7.34
CA PRO A 47 -8.96 25.42 -8.77
C PRO A 47 -8.12 26.65 -9.10
N SER A 48 -7.80 27.53 -8.13
CA SER A 48 -6.91 28.66 -8.35
C SER A 48 -5.45 28.19 -8.41
N ALA A 49 -5.05 27.34 -7.46
CA ALA A 49 -3.71 26.76 -7.41
C ALA A 49 -3.49 25.66 -8.45
N GLY A 50 -4.51 24.86 -8.76
CA GLY A 50 -4.39 23.64 -9.56
C GLY A 50 -3.78 22.48 -8.79
N TYR A 51 -4.13 22.37 -7.50
CA TYR A 51 -3.68 21.31 -6.59
C TYR A 51 -4.76 21.00 -5.55
N LEU A 52 -4.69 19.82 -4.93
CA LEU A 52 -5.45 19.49 -3.74
C LEU A 52 -4.80 20.08 -2.49
N TYR A 53 -5.61 20.52 -1.53
CA TYR A 53 -5.16 20.83 -0.17
C TYR A 53 -4.66 19.56 0.53
N TYR A 54 -3.60 19.70 1.32
CA TYR A 54 -3.04 18.60 2.10
C TYR A 54 -3.83 18.38 3.39
N PHE A 55 -4.35 17.16 3.56
CA PHE A 55 -5.23 16.80 4.66
C PHE A 55 -4.63 17.04 6.06
N TYR A 56 -3.30 16.91 6.20
CA TYR A 56 -2.59 17.03 7.48
C TYR A 56 -1.84 18.37 7.65
N TYR A 57 -2.18 19.40 6.89
CA TYR A 57 -1.63 20.74 7.09
C TYR A 57 -1.92 21.24 8.54
N PRO A 58 -0.97 21.87 9.28
CA PRO A 58 0.31 22.45 8.85
C PRO A 58 1.56 21.57 8.99
N LEU A 59 1.43 20.23 8.97
CA LEU A 59 2.59 19.33 9.03
C LEU A 59 3.38 19.22 7.70
N ALA A 60 3.02 20.03 6.69
CA ALA A 60 3.62 20.05 5.37
C ALA A 60 4.38 21.37 5.10
N ALA A 61 5.25 21.36 4.07
CA ALA A 61 5.97 22.57 3.63
C ALA A 61 5.06 23.60 2.93
N GLY A 62 3.77 23.29 2.76
CA GLY A 62 2.79 24.08 2.04
C GLY A 62 1.37 23.59 2.31
N ALA A 63 0.37 24.35 1.84
CA ALA A 63 -1.03 24.00 2.02
C ALA A 63 -1.50 22.89 1.07
N HIS A 64 -0.78 22.64 -0.03
CA HIS A 64 -1.19 21.71 -1.07
C HIS A 64 -0.26 20.50 -1.16
N GLU A 65 -0.67 19.47 -1.89
CA GLU A 65 0.14 18.27 -2.12
C GLU A 65 0.20 17.85 -3.59
N THR A 66 1.37 17.33 -4.01
CA THR A 66 1.63 17.05 -5.43
C THR A 66 1.07 15.71 -5.90
N ARG A 67 1.31 14.63 -5.15
CA ARG A 67 1.07 13.26 -5.62
C ARG A 67 -0.41 12.99 -5.86
N SER A 68 -1.26 13.23 -4.88
CA SER A 68 -2.68 12.94 -5.01
C SER A 68 -3.37 13.90 -5.98
N SER A 69 -2.81 15.09 -6.23
CA SER A 69 -3.31 15.99 -7.28
C SER A 69 -3.24 15.33 -8.67
N VAL A 70 -2.15 14.63 -8.99
CA VAL A 70 -2.05 13.87 -10.26
C VAL A 70 -3.04 12.70 -10.29
N TRP A 71 -3.32 12.07 -9.15
CA TRP A 71 -4.32 11.00 -9.09
C TRP A 71 -5.73 11.53 -9.28
N TYR A 72 -6.02 12.73 -8.77
CA TYR A 72 -7.27 13.42 -9.01
C TYR A 72 -7.48 13.78 -10.48
N SER A 73 -6.43 14.13 -11.22
CA SER A 73 -6.56 14.38 -12.67
C SER A 73 -6.98 13.13 -13.46
N VAL A 74 -6.63 11.92 -13.01
CA VAL A 74 -7.18 10.65 -13.55
C VAL A 74 -8.71 10.62 -13.39
N GLY A 75 -9.20 10.97 -12.20
CA GLY A 75 -10.63 10.99 -11.89
C GLY A 75 -11.40 12.05 -12.67
N LEU A 76 -10.82 13.26 -12.82
CA LEU A 76 -11.35 14.32 -13.68
C LEU A 76 -11.49 13.83 -15.13
N LEU A 77 -10.44 13.25 -15.70
CA LEU A 77 -10.45 12.75 -17.09
C LEU A 77 -11.42 11.57 -17.29
N GLN A 78 -11.59 10.73 -16.28
CA GLN A 78 -12.59 9.65 -16.31
C GLN A 78 -14.03 10.20 -16.23
N ARG A 79 -14.27 11.23 -15.42
CA ARG A 79 -15.59 11.89 -15.29
C ARG A 79 -15.94 12.71 -16.54
N ASN A 80 -14.94 13.39 -17.12
CA ASN A 80 -15.00 14.16 -18.36
C ASN A 80 -16.25 15.06 -18.46
N SER A 81 -16.48 15.89 -17.46
CA SER A 81 -17.63 16.79 -17.39
C SER A 81 -17.20 18.24 -17.15
N GLY A 82 -17.87 19.19 -17.81
CA GLY A 82 -17.60 20.61 -17.59
C GLY A 82 -16.13 20.99 -17.86
N SER A 83 -15.47 21.53 -16.84
CA SER A 83 -14.05 21.95 -16.89
C SER A 83 -13.06 20.86 -16.49
N ASP A 84 -13.50 19.61 -16.30
CA ASP A 84 -12.65 18.53 -15.79
C ASP A 84 -11.37 18.35 -16.62
N VAL A 85 -11.45 18.40 -17.96
CA VAL A 85 -10.28 18.25 -18.84
C VAL A 85 -9.32 19.43 -18.69
N ASP A 86 -9.84 20.67 -18.61
CA ASP A 86 -9.02 21.86 -18.46
C ASP A 86 -8.29 21.87 -17.10
N GLU A 87 -8.98 21.49 -16.03
CA GLU A 87 -8.39 21.36 -14.69
C GLU A 87 -7.37 20.21 -14.62
N ALA A 88 -7.65 19.08 -15.28
CA ALA A 88 -6.70 17.98 -15.37
C ALA A 88 -5.41 18.41 -16.10
N VAL A 89 -5.54 19.11 -17.23
CA VAL A 89 -4.39 19.66 -17.97
C VAL A 89 -3.59 20.62 -17.09
N LYS A 90 -4.27 21.54 -16.39
CA LYS A 90 -3.62 22.47 -15.47
C LYS A 90 -2.81 21.75 -14.39
N ILE A 91 -3.37 20.74 -13.75
CA ILE A 91 -2.67 19.94 -12.73
C ILE A 91 -1.44 19.25 -13.34
N ILE A 92 -1.59 18.62 -14.51
CA ILE A 92 -0.49 17.89 -15.18
C ILE A 92 0.66 18.85 -15.51
N GLU A 93 0.37 20.01 -16.11
CA GLU A 93 1.37 21.02 -16.45
C GLU A 93 2.07 21.58 -15.20
N ASN A 94 1.31 21.86 -14.15
CA ASN A 94 1.84 22.35 -12.87
C ASN A 94 2.79 21.33 -12.22
N VAL A 95 2.36 20.07 -12.11
CA VAL A 95 3.16 19.01 -11.45
C VAL A 95 4.42 18.69 -12.25
N ILE A 96 4.31 18.52 -13.58
CA ILE A 96 5.49 18.27 -14.42
C ILE A 96 6.40 19.50 -14.47
N GLY A 97 5.84 20.71 -14.40
CA GLY A 97 6.61 21.96 -14.29
C GLY A 97 7.51 22.02 -13.05
N GLY A 98 7.11 21.34 -11.96
CA GLY A 98 7.90 21.19 -10.73
C GLY A 98 8.89 20.03 -10.74
N GLN A 99 9.02 19.27 -11.83
CA GLN A 99 9.96 18.15 -11.93
C GLN A 99 11.42 18.66 -11.97
N GLU A 100 12.30 18.04 -11.19
CA GLU A 100 13.73 18.35 -11.20
C GLU A 100 14.40 17.91 -12.52
N LYS A 101 15.20 18.81 -13.11
CA LYS A 101 15.88 18.60 -14.39
C LYS A 101 17.41 18.74 -14.32
N ASP A 102 17.98 19.08 -13.15
CA ASP A 102 19.42 19.05 -12.94
C ASP A 102 19.92 17.60 -12.81
N THR A 103 20.65 17.11 -13.81
CA THR A 103 21.20 15.75 -13.82
C THR A 103 22.29 15.51 -12.77
N SER A 104 22.78 16.56 -12.09
CA SER A 104 23.84 16.43 -11.08
C SER A 104 23.34 16.06 -9.69
N VAL A 105 22.02 16.10 -9.45
CA VAL A 105 21.41 15.86 -8.14
C VAL A 105 20.67 14.52 -8.06
N GLN A 106 20.61 13.96 -6.86
CA GLN A 106 20.01 12.63 -6.61
C GLN A 106 18.50 12.57 -6.91
N TRP A 107 17.80 13.70 -6.81
CA TRP A 107 16.37 13.82 -7.08
C TRP A 107 16.06 14.21 -8.54
N TYR A 108 16.99 14.04 -9.48
CA TYR A 108 16.71 14.23 -10.91
C TYR A 108 15.49 13.42 -11.38
N GLY A 109 14.61 14.05 -12.15
CA GLY A 109 13.38 13.43 -12.66
C GLY A 109 12.32 13.17 -11.59
N ASP A 110 12.57 13.56 -10.33
CA ASP A 110 11.59 13.52 -9.24
C ASP A 110 10.73 14.78 -9.23
N TYR A 111 9.61 14.72 -8.51
CA TYR A 111 8.64 15.81 -8.39
C TYR A 111 8.73 16.43 -7.00
N THR A 112 8.29 17.68 -6.85
CA THR A 112 8.15 18.27 -5.52
C THR A 112 7.17 17.46 -4.66
N VAL A 113 7.47 17.28 -3.37
CA VAL A 113 6.55 16.61 -2.43
C VAL A 113 5.33 17.49 -2.21
N TYR A 114 5.59 18.78 -1.98
CA TYR A 114 4.61 19.85 -1.87
C TYR A 114 4.93 20.94 -2.91
N PRO A 115 3.95 21.51 -3.61
CA PRO A 115 4.22 22.52 -4.63
C PRO A 115 4.81 23.81 -4.05
N GLU A 116 4.55 24.16 -2.78
CA GLU A 116 5.14 25.33 -2.13
C GLU A 116 6.48 25.07 -1.45
N GLN A 117 7.04 23.87 -1.54
CA GLN A 117 8.30 23.58 -0.86
C GLN A 117 9.45 24.44 -1.42
N PRO A 118 10.43 24.86 -0.59
CA PRO A 118 11.63 25.51 -1.11
C PRO A 118 12.43 24.58 -2.03
N THR A 119 13.34 25.14 -2.82
CA THR A 119 14.22 24.35 -3.68
C THR A 119 15.09 23.40 -2.84
N VAL A 120 14.98 22.10 -3.10
CA VAL A 120 15.80 21.06 -2.46
C VAL A 120 17.27 21.31 -2.75
N GLY A 121 18.12 21.21 -1.73
CA GLY A 121 19.55 21.50 -1.85
C GLY A 121 19.93 22.98 -1.67
N SER A 122 18.94 23.87 -1.51
CA SER A 122 19.23 25.26 -1.13
C SER A 122 19.60 25.37 0.35
N ALA A 123 20.29 26.46 0.74
CA ALA A 123 20.72 26.68 2.12
C ALA A 123 19.61 26.58 3.20
N PRO A 124 18.34 26.99 2.96
CA PRO A 124 17.26 26.79 3.92
C PRO A 124 16.55 25.42 3.82
N TYR A 125 16.92 24.55 2.87
CA TYR A 125 16.17 23.33 2.57
C TYR A 125 17.09 22.18 2.14
N ASP A 126 17.78 21.61 3.13
CA ASP A 126 18.73 20.52 2.96
C ASP A 126 18.10 19.30 2.26
N PRO A 127 18.85 18.58 1.41
CA PRO A 127 18.34 17.40 0.74
C PRO A 127 18.31 16.21 1.72
N LYS A 128 17.11 15.80 2.13
CA LYS A 128 16.85 14.66 3.01
C LYS A 128 15.87 13.72 2.32
N ILE A 129 16.36 12.56 1.91
CA ILE A 129 15.56 11.50 1.28
C ILE A 129 14.44 11.06 2.24
N TYR A 130 13.23 10.84 1.70
CA TYR A 130 11.99 10.56 2.45
C TYR A 130 11.54 11.71 3.37
N ASN A 131 11.99 12.93 3.08
CA ASN A 131 11.58 14.12 3.82
C ASN A 131 11.43 15.33 2.89
N THR A 132 12.52 15.99 2.50
CA THR A 132 12.44 17.17 1.62
C THR A 132 12.24 16.80 0.15
N TRP A 133 12.52 15.55 -0.19
CA TRP A 133 12.21 14.87 -1.44
C TRP A 133 11.95 13.38 -1.15
N ASP A 134 11.20 12.69 -2.01
CA ASP A 134 10.92 11.26 -1.88
C ASP A 134 11.04 10.58 -3.26
N PRO A 135 12.06 9.75 -3.50
CA PRO A 135 12.27 9.10 -4.79
C PRO A 135 11.15 8.15 -5.21
N ASN A 136 10.21 7.82 -4.31
CA ASN A 136 9.02 7.04 -4.65
C ASN A 136 8.00 7.87 -5.44
N TRP A 137 8.09 9.21 -5.43
CA TRP A 137 7.19 10.10 -6.19
C TRP A 137 7.33 9.86 -7.69
N ARG A 138 8.55 9.60 -8.17
CA ARG A 138 8.82 9.09 -9.52
C ARG A 138 7.87 7.96 -9.93
N GLY A 139 7.76 6.93 -9.07
CA GLY A 139 6.86 5.80 -9.29
C GLY A 139 5.40 6.20 -9.23
N PHE A 140 4.94 6.78 -8.12
CA PHE A 140 3.52 7.09 -7.89
C PHE A 140 2.93 8.07 -8.91
N ILE A 141 3.68 9.11 -9.27
CA ILE A 141 3.25 10.10 -10.27
C ILE A 141 3.45 9.53 -11.67
N GLY A 142 4.60 8.89 -11.95
CA GLY A 142 4.89 8.31 -13.26
C GLY A 142 3.85 7.28 -13.71
N THR A 143 3.43 6.37 -12.83
CA THR A 143 2.39 5.39 -13.18
C THR A 143 1.02 6.04 -13.40
N ALA A 144 0.70 7.11 -12.67
CA ALA A 144 -0.54 7.87 -12.91
C ALA A 144 -0.49 8.60 -14.26
N LEU A 145 0.64 9.21 -14.62
CA LEU A 145 0.86 9.82 -15.93
C LEU A 145 0.76 8.81 -17.08
N ILE A 146 1.22 7.57 -16.88
CA ILE A 146 1.04 6.48 -17.85
C ILE A 146 -0.44 6.16 -18.04
N VAL A 147 -1.22 6.03 -16.96
CA VAL A 147 -2.67 5.82 -17.05
C VAL A 147 -3.35 6.98 -17.78
N ILE A 148 -2.98 8.22 -17.45
CA ILE A 148 -3.48 9.43 -18.12
C ILE A 148 -3.22 9.36 -19.62
N TYR A 149 -1.99 9.03 -20.01
CA TYR A 149 -1.59 8.94 -21.40
C TYR A 149 -2.34 7.82 -22.15
N GLU A 150 -2.38 6.62 -21.59
CA GLU A 150 -2.95 5.43 -22.24
C GLU A 150 -4.47 5.47 -22.34
N GLU A 151 -5.16 5.89 -21.28
CA GLU A 151 -6.64 5.87 -21.24
C GLU A 151 -7.27 7.16 -21.75
N TYR A 152 -6.61 8.30 -21.53
CA TYR A 152 -7.22 9.62 -21.73
C TYR A 152 -6.40 10.54 -22.64
N GLY A 153 -5.29 10.07 -23.23
CA GLY A 153 -4.43 10.91 -24.08
C GLY A 153 -5.19 11.61 -25.22
N SER A 154 -6.23 10.98 -25.78
CA SER A 154 -7.07 11.58 -26.83
C SER A 154 -7.88 12.81 -26.38
N LEU A 155 -8.07 13.01 -25.08
CA LEU A 155 -8.69 14.20 -24.50
C LEU A 155 -7.69 15.35 -24.31
N LEU A 156 -6.39 15.04 -24.30
CA LEU A 156 -5.33 16.00 -23.96
C LEU A 156 -4.78 16.70 -25.20
N PRO A 157 -4.42 17.98 -25.09
CA PRO A 157 -3.62 18.67 -26.11
C PRO A 157 -2.33 17.91 -26.42
N GLU A 158 -1.90 17.93 -27.69
CA GLU A 158 -0.70 17.21 -28.15
C GLU A 158 0.56 17.62 -27.36
N ASN A 159 0.71 18.92 -27.03
CA ASN A 159 1.83 19.39 -26.23
C ASN A 159 1.86 18.81 -24.81
N VAL A 160 0.69 18.49 -24.22
CA VAL A 160 0.60 17.89 -22.89
C VAL A 160 0.94 16.40 -22.96
N GLN A 161 0.54 15.72 -24.04
CA GLN A 161 0.95 14.34 -24.29
C GLN A 161 2.47 14.22 -24.43
N ASP A 162 3.10 15.12 -25.17
CA ASP A 162 4.56 15.19 -25.32
C ASP A 162 5.25 15.49 -23.98
N LEU A 163 4.69 16.43 -23.21
CA LEU A 163 5.17 16.79 -21.87
C LEU A 163 5.17 15.58 -20.92
N ILE A 164 4.10 14.77 -20.94
CA ILE A 164 4.02 13.53 -20.16
C ILE A 164 5.14 12.56 -20.55
N VAL A 165 5.36 12.35 -21.85
CA VAL A 165 6.38 11.43 -22.34
C VAL A 165 7.80 11.91 -21.98
N GLU A 166 8.07 13.21 -22.06
CA GLU A 166 9.33 13.80 -21.59
C GLU A 166 9.52 13.59 -20.08
N SER A 167 8.47 13.83 -19.28
CA SER A 167 8.51 13.66 -17.83
C SER A 167 8.81 12.21 -17.43
N LEU A 168 8.22 11.24 -18.12
CA LEU A 168 8.44 9.80 -17.89
C LEU A 168 9.85 9.37 -18.30
N LYS A 169 10.42 9.99 -19.34
CA LYS A 169 11.84 9.81 -19.69
C LYS A 169 12.76 10.26 -18.56
N ASN A 170 12.52 11.45 -18.00
CA ASN A 170 13.31 11.97 -16.89
C ASN A 170 13.16 11.09 -15.63
N THR A 171 11.92 10.67 -15.34
CA THR A 171 11.61 9.73 -14.26
C THR A 171 12.44 8.45 -14.40
N THR A 172 12.42 7.83 -15.58
CA THR A 172 13.14 6.58 -15.87
C THR A 172 14.66 6.74 -15.74
N ILE A 173 15.22 7.86 -16.19
CA ILE A 173 16.64 8.17 -16.00
C ILE A 173 16.95 8.38 -14.52
N GLY A 174 16.13 9.16 -13.80
CA GLY A 174 16.29 9.41 -12.37
C GLY A 174 16.25 8.12 -11.55
N ASP A 175 15.40 7.17 -11.92
CA ASP A 175 15.33 5.87 -11.25
C ASP A 175 16.62 5.04 -11.36
N THR A 176 17.50 5.35 -12.32
CA THR A 176 18.86 4.76 -12.38
C THR A 176 19.77 5.27 -11.26
N TYR A 177 19.41 6.37 -10.58
CA TYR A 177 20.19 6.93 -9.47
C TYR A 177 19.85 6.22 -8.15
N ARG A 178 18.75 5.46 -8.10
CA ARG A 178 18.35 4.66 -6.93
C ARG A 178 19.17 3.38 -6.82
N VAL A 179 20.27 3.47 -6.07
CA VAL A 179 21.17 2.35 -5.80
C VAL A 179 21.14 2.02 -4.31
N ASN A 180 20.62 0.84 -3.98
CA ASN A 180 20.49 0.38 -2.59
C ASN A 180 21.81 0.50 -1.81
N GLY A 181 21.77 1.20 -0.66
CA GLY A 181 22.92 1.39 0.23
C GLY A 181 23.88 2.51 -0.20
N VAL A 182 23.58 3.23 -1.28
CA VAL A 182 24.34 4.39 -1.76
C VAL A 182 23.49 5.64 -1.58
N ASP A 183 24.11 6.74 -1.12
CA ASP A 183 23.47 8.05 -0.93
C ASP A 183 22.18 8.05 -0.08
N GLY A 184 22.05 7.05 0.80
CA GLY A 184 20.89 6.88 1.69
C GLY A 184 19.67 6.21 1.05
N ASP A 185 19.75 5.81 -0.22
CA ASP A 185 18.66 5.09 -0.90
C ASP A 185 18.61 3.62 -0.44
N ASN A 186 17.40 3.07 -0.38
CA ASN A 186 17.12 1.72 0.08
C ASN A 186 16.36 0.88 -0.96
N LEU A 187 16.36 1.25 -2.24
CA LEU A 187 15.53 0.58 -3.24
C LEU A 187 16.15 -0.76 -3.63
N SER A 188 15.52 -1.85 -3.20
CA SER A 188 15.83 -3.21 -3.61
C SER A 188 14.54 -3.96 -4.00
N PRO A 189 14.64 -5.14 -4.63
CA PRO A 189 13.45 -5.96 -4.94
C PRO A 189 12.58 -6.24 -3.70
N SER A 190 13.19 -6.31 -2.51
CA SER A 190 12.50 -6.53 -1.25
C SER A 190 11.59 -5.37 -0.83
N TYR A 191 11.80 -4.17 -1.37
CA TYR A 191 10.89 -3.05 -1.15
C TYR A 191 9.60 -3.19 -1.97
N SER A 192 9.46 -4.22 -2.80
CA SER A 192 8.24 -4.61 -3.51
C SER A 192 7.58 -3.49 -4.36
N ASN A 193 6.79 -2.61 -3.75
CA ASN A 193 5.94 -1.65 -4.43
C ASN A 193 6.71 -0.55 -5.19
N PRO A 194 7.72 0.16 -4.65
CA PRO A 194 8.43 1.16 -5.44
C PRO A 194 9.30 0.49 -6.51
N TRP A 195 9.79 -0.72 -6.23
CA TRP A 195 10.54 -1.51 -7.20
C TRP A 195 9.68 -1.88 -8.41
N LEU A 196 8.46 -2.36 -8.16
CA LEU A 196 7.50 -2.73 -9.21
C LEU A 196 7.01 -1.50 -9.98
N MET A 197 6.72 -0.38 -9.31
CA MET A 197 6.36 0.88 -10.00
C MET A 197 7.50 1.36 -10.91
N ARG A 198 8.75 1.39 -10.41
CA ARG A 198 9.93 1.70 -11.24
C ARG A 198 10.04 0.77 -12.44
N THR A 199 9.95 -0.53 -12.20
CA THR A 199 10.07 -1.56 -13.25
C THR A 199 9.02 -1.37 -14.33
N MET A 200 7.76 -1.19 -13.93
CA MET A 200 6.65 -0.98 -14.85
C MET A 200 6.81 0.33 -15.64
N ALA A 201 7.09 1.45 -14.96
CA ALA A 201 7.22 2.75 -15.62
C ALA A 201 8.41 2.82 -16.58
N SER A 202 9.55 2.23 -16.19
CA SER A 202 10.76 2.20 -17.01
C SER A 202 10.60 1.30 -18.24
N SER A 203 9.97 0.13 -18.06
CA SER A 203 9.67 -0.77 -19.18
C SER A 203 8.71 -0.10 -20.18
N TRP A 204 7.62 0.51 -19.68
CA TRP A 204 6.68 1.27 -20.51
C TRP A 204 7.38 2.39 -21.28
N THR A 205 8.20 3.19 -20.60
CA THR A 205 8.92 4.32 -21.21
C THR A 205 9.91 3.85 -22.28
N GLY A 206 10.67 2.79 -22.02
CA GLY A 206 11.59 2.20 -23.00
C GLY A 206 10.87 1.72 -24.26
N HIS A 207 9.76 1.01 -24.12
CA HIS A 207 8.95 0.58 -25.27
C HIS A 207 8.33 1.77 -26.02
N LYS A 208 7.80 2.77 -25.30
CA LYS A 208 7.18 3.96 -25.88
C LYS A 208 8.16 4.75 -26.73
N LEU A 209 9.39 4.94 -26.23
CA LEU A 209 10.45 5.70 -26.88
C LEU A 209 11.30 4.86 -27.84
N LYS A 210 11.12 3.53 -27.86
CA LYS A 210 12.00 2.57 -28.54
C LYS A 210 13.46 2.71 -28.10
N ASP A 211 13.68 2.98 -26.81
CA ASP A 211 14.99 3.13 -26.20
C ASP A 211 15.45 1.77 -25.64
N SER A 212 16.44 1.16 -26.29
CA SER A 212 16.93 -0.17 -25.92
C SER A 212 17.58 -0.20 -24.54
N ASN A 213 18.18 0.89 -24.07
CA ASN A 213 18.83 0.94 -22.76
C ASN A 213 17.77 0.94 -21.66
N MET A 214 16.71 1.74 -21.81
CA MET A 214 15.58 1.75 -20.87
C MET A 214 14.86 0.41 -20.84
N THR A 215 14.58 -0.20 -22.00
CA THR A 215 13.98 -1.55 -22.06
C THR A 215 14.87 -2.59 -21.36
N THR A 216 16.20 -2.56 -21.58
CA THR A 216 17.14 -3.49 -20.94
C THR A 216 17.11 -3.39 -19.42
N TRP A 217 17.11 -2.18 -18.86
CA TRP A 217 17.03 -2.00 -17.41
C TRP A 217 15.65 -2.36 -16.84
N GLY A 218 14.57 -2.05 -17.56
CA GLY A 218 13.22 -2.49 -17.20
C GLY A 218 13.12 -4.00 -17.09
N ASP A 219 13.68 -4.75 -18.05
CA ASP A 219 13.71 -6.21 -18.02
C ASP A 219 14.58 -6.75 -16.90
N LYS A 220 15.78 -6.19 -16.69
CA LYS A 220 16.66 -6.59 -15.59
C LYS A 220 16.01 -6.41 -14.22
N TRP A 221 15.35 -5.28 -13.97
CA TRP A 221 14.66 -5.06 -12.69
C TRP A 221 13.45 -5.98 -12.52
N ALA A 222 12.78 -6.35 -13.61
CA ALA A 222 11.73 -7.35 -13.58
C ALA A 222 12.29 -8.73 -13.22
N GLU A 223 13.41 -9.14 -13.80
CA GLU A 223 14.10 -10.40 -13.47
C GLU A 223 14.50 -10.44 -12.00
N GLU A 224 15.12 -9.38 -11.46
CA GLU A 224 15.52 -9.31 -10.04
C GLU A 224 14.31 -9.40 -9.08
N PHE A 225 13.15 -8.84 -9.46
CA PHE A 225 11.91 -9.02 -8.70
C PHE A 225 11.39 -10.46 -8.78
N LEU A 226 11.32 -11.02 -9.99
CA LEU A 226 10.80 -12.37 -10.20
C LEU A 226 11.66 -13.42 -9.51
N ASP A 227 13.00 -13.26 -9.54
CA ASP A 227 13.94 -14.12 -8.84
C ASP A 227 13.70 -14.15 -7.33
N LEU A 228 13.30 -13.02 -6.74
CA LEU A 228 12.95 -12.95 -5.32
C LEU A 228 11.54 -13.50 -5.06
N PHE A 229 10.55 -13.08 -5.85
CA PHE A 229 9.15 -13.47 -5.69
C PHE A 229 8.95 -14.97 -5.89
N ASP A 230 9.54 -15.57 -6.94
CA ASP A 230 9.32 -16.97 -7.31
C ASP A 230 9.95 -17.97 -6.31
N ARG A 231 10.72 -17.49 -5.31
CA ARG A 231 11.20 -18.32 -4.19
C ARG A 231 10.05 -18.84 -3.33
N ASN A 232 9.10 -17.96 -3.01
CA ASN A 232 8.01 -18.24 -2.07
C ASN A 232 6.62 -17.98 -2.65
N GLN A 233 6.55 -17.33 -3.82
CA GLN A 233 5.32 -16.82 -4.44
C GLN A 233 4.57 -15.82 -3.55
N THR A 234 5.32 -15.05 -2.76
CA THR A 234 4.83 -14.01 -1.86
C THR A 234 5.63 -12.74 -2.04
N LEU A 235 5.03 -11.59 -1.69
CA LEU A 235 5.76 -10.32 -1.64
C LEU A 235 6.68 -10.29 -0.40
N SER A 236 7.81 -9.60 -0.52
CA SER A 236 8.73 -9.36 0.59
C SER A 236 8.13 -8.48 1.69
N GLU A 237 7.29 -7.50 1.34
CA GLU A 237 6.41 -6.79 2.28
C GLU A 237 5.13 -7.61 2.47
N PHE A 238 5.26 -8.74 3.16
CA PHE A 238 4.22 -9.76 3.24
C PHE A 238 2.94 -9.21 3.88
N ASN A 239 1.80 -9.50 3.24
CA ASN A 239 0.44 -9.22 3.72
C ASN A 239 0.23 -7.77 4.20
N SER A 240 1.02 -6.82 3.71
CA SER A 240 0.93 -5.42 4.11
C SER A 240 -0.25 -4.77 3.38
N PRO A 241 -1.40 -4.48 4.00
CA PRO A 241 -2.63 -4.21 3.25
C PRO A 241 -2.53 -3.00 2.31
N THR A 242 -1.80 -1.95 2.70
CA THR A 242 -1.54 -0.82 1.82
C THR A 242 -0.58 -1.20 0.68
N TYR A 243 0.55 -1.82 0.99
CA TYR A 243 1.68 -1.96 0.06
C TYR A 243 1.58 -3.17 -0.88
N ALA A 244 0.95 -4.25 -0.43
CA ALA A 244 0.56 -5.35 -1.33
C ALA A 244 -0.37 -4.84 -2.44
N ALA A 245 -1.29 -3.95 -2.09
CA ALA A 245 -2.20 -3.32 -3.03
C ALA A 245 -1.53 -2.32 -4.00
N VAL A 246 -0.48 -1.60 -3.59
CA VAL A 246 0.33 -0.78 -4.51
C VAL A 246 1.13 -1.68 -5.47
N SER A 247 1.66 -2.81 -4.97
CA SER A 247 2.32 -3.81 -5.83
C SER A 247 1.34 -4.38 -6.87
N LEU A 248 0.11 -4.72 -6.46
CA LEU A 248 -0.97 -5.14 -7.36
C LEU A 248 -1.33 -4.06 -8.38
N TYR A 249 -1.33 -2.78 -7.99
CA TYR A 249 -1.52 -1.66 -8.92
C TYR A 249 -0.45 -1.63 -10.00
N ALA A 250 0.83 -1.61 -9.63
CA ALA A 250 1.93 -1.60 -10.60
C ALA A 250 1.89 -2.83 -11.55
N LEU A 251 1.67 -4.02 -11.00
CA LEU A 251 1.56 -5.24 -11.79
C LEU A 251 0.32 -5.25 -12.69
N THR A 252 -0.81 -4.69 -12.24
CA THR A 252 -2.01 -4.55 -13.06
C THR A 252 -1.75 -3.66 -14.27
N LEU A 253 -1.08 -2.53 -14.08
CA LEU A 253 -0.71 -1.66 -15.20
C LEU A 253 0.27 -2.36 -16.15
N ALA A 254 1.25 -3.10 -15.62
CA ALA A 254 2.15 -3.90 -16.45
C ALA A 254 1.40 -4.97 -17.26
N ALA A 255 0.46 -5.68 -16.65
CA ALA A 255 -0.36 -6.67 -17.35
C ALA A 255 -1.21 -6.03 -18.46
N LYS A 256 -1.76 -4.83 -18.21
CA LYS A 256 -2.61 -4.12 -19.17
C LYS A 256 -1.82 -3.53 -20.34
N TYR A 257 -0.75 -2.78 -20.05
CA TYR A 257 -0.05 -1.98 -21.06
C TYR A 257 1.17 -2.67 -21.66
N LEU A 258 1.75 -3.64 -20.95
CA LEU A 258 2.95 -4.35 -21.40
C LEU A 258 2.69 -5.83 -21.72
N GLY A 259 1.50 -6.37 -21.43
CA GLY A 259 1.17 -7.79 -21.63
C GLY A 259 1.26 -8.29 -23.07
N ASN A 260 1.21 -7.38 -24.05
CA ASN A 260 1.37 -7.69 -25.48
C ASN A 260 2.76 -7.35 -26.03
N THR A 261 3.70 -6.90 -25.19
CA THR A 261 5.09 -6.65 -25.58
C THR A 261 5.97 -7.85 -25.27
N ASP A 262 7.24 -7.76 -25.62
CA ASP A 262 8.27 -8.74 -25.25
C ASP A 262 8.91 -8.48 -23.88
N SER A 263 8.50 -7.44 -23.15
CA SER A 263 9.00 -7.14 -21.80
C SER A 263 8.83 -8.30 -20.83
N VAL A 264 9.81 -8.48 -19.94
CA VAL A 264 9.80 -9.54 -18.92
C VAL A 264 8.64 -9.33 -17.95
N ILE A 265 8.41 -8.10 -17.47
CA ILE A 265 7.33 -7.81 -16.54
C ILE A 265 5.96 -8.01 -17.19
N GLY A 266 5.77 -7.57 -18.45
CA GLY A 266 4.50 -7.73 -19.18
C GLY A 266 4.09 -9.20 -19.33
N LYS A 267 5.05 -10.08 -19.64
CA LYS A 267 4.83 -11.53 -19.76
C LYS A 267 4.44 -12.22 -18.44
N ASN A 268 4.85 -11.66 -17.30
CA ASN A 268 4.70 -12.30 -15.99
C ASN A 268 3.62 -11.65 -15.11
N ALA A 269 3.27 -10.39 -15.34
CA ALA A 269 2.45 -9.62 -14.41
C ALA A 269 1.10 -10.27 -14.10
N LYS A 270 0.40 -10.82 -15.11
CA LYS A 270 -0.89 -11.52 -14.90
C LYS A 270 -0.75 -12.73 -13.96
N ARG A 271 0.32 -13.50 -14.12
CA ARG A 271 0.62 -14.66 -13.25
C ARG A 271 0.88 -14.20 -11.82
N VAL A 272 1.72 -13.19 -11.65
CA VAL A 272 2.10 -12.67 -10.33
C VAL A 272 0.88 -12.08 -9.61
N VAL A 273 0.02 -11.32 -10.30
CA VAL A 273 -1.25 -10.81 -9.73
C VAL A 273 -2.13 -11.96 -9.23
N GLN A 274 -2.26 -13.04 -9.99
CA GLN A 274 -3.05 -14.21 -9.57
C GLN A 274 -2.47 -14.85 -8.31
N GLN A 275 -1.15 -15.08 -8.27
CA GLN A 275 -0.46 -15.68 -7.13
C GLN A 275 -0.57 -14.81 -5.87
N ILE A 276 -0.50 -13.48 -6.02
CA ILE A 276 -0.71 -12.56 -4.89
C ILE A 276 -2.14 -12.70 -4.35
N TRP A 277 -3.14 -12.62 -5.23
CA TRP A 277 -4.53 -12.78 -4.81
C TRP A 277 -4.85 -14.15 -4.23
N GLU A 278 -4.14 -15.21 -4.62
CA GLU A 278 -4.32 -16.55 -4.06
C GLU A 278 -4.03 -16.58 -2.55
N TYR A 279 -2.89 -16.02 -2.10
CA TYR A 279 -2.57 -15.99 -0.67
C TYR A 279 -3.29 -14.86 0.07
N GLU A 280 -3.37 -13.65 -0.49
CA GLU A 280 -4.06 -12.51 0.16
C GLU A 280 -5.53 -12.88 0.47
N SER A 281 -6.25 -13.42 -0.50
CA SER A 281 -7.65 -13.82 -0.27
C SER A 281 -7.83 -14.99 0.70
N SER A 282 -6.78 -15.75 1.01
CA SER A 282 -6.81 -16.77 2.06
C SER A 282 -6.61 -16.18 3.47
N LEU A 283 -6.11 -14.94 3.54
CA LEU A 283 -5.93 -14.21 4.80
C LEU A 283 -7.11 -13.27 5.08
N TRP A 284 -7.98 -13.02 4.10
CA TRP A 284 -9.18 -12.22 4.30
C TRP A 284 -10.26 -12.93 5.12
N ASN A 285 -10.74 -12.27 6.17
CA ASN A 285 -11.93 -12.67 6.90
C ASN A 285 -13.12 -11.75 6.59
N PRO A 286 -14.13 -12.20 5.82
CA PRO A 286 -15.25 -11.35 5.40
C PRO A 286 -16.22 -10.98 6.52
N ASN A 287 -16.24 -11.72 7.63
CA ASN A 287 -17.07 -11.37 8.80
C ASN A 287 -16.45 -10.21 9.58
N LEU A 288 -15.12 -10.23 9.75
CA LEU A 288 -14.37 -9.12 10.33
C LEU A 288 -14.18 -7.96 9.35
N ARG A 289 -14.30 -8.23 8.04
CA ARG A 289 -13.92 -7.34 6.95
C ARG A 289 -12.47 -6.85 7.09
N ASN A 290 -11.59 -7.77 7.48
CA ASN A 290 -10.19 -7.48 7.73
C ASN A 290 -9.30 -8.65 7.29
N PHE A 291 -8.04 -8.37 6.96
CA PHE A 291 -7.04 -9.40 6.75
C PHE A 291 -6.53 -9.91 8.10
N ALA A 292 -6.36 -11.23 8.25
CA ALA A 292 -5.62 -11.79 9.37
C ALA A 292 -4.15 -11.34 9.27
N GLY A 293 -3.48 -11.18 10.41
CA GLY A 293 -2.03 -10.95 10.43
C GLY A 293 -1.25 -12.21 10.01
N PRO A 294 0.09 -12.18 10.08
CA PRO A 294 0.92 -11.03 10.44
C PRO A 294 1.02 -10.01 9.30
N TRP A 295 1.49 -8.80 9.62
CA TRP A 295 1.68 -7.72 8.65
C TRP A 295 3.08 -7.13 8.79
N ASP A 296 3.83 -7.11 7.68
CA ASP A 296 5.17 -6.53 7.67
C ASP A 296 5.15 -5.01 7.81
N ARG A 297 4.14 -4.38 7.21
CA ARG A 297 3.96 -2.95 7.31
C ARG A 297 2.47 -2.59 7.30
N THR A 298 2.00 -2.10 8.43
CA THR A 298 0.66 -1.56 8.57
C THR A 298 0.64 -0.26 9.38
N TYR A 299 -0.30 0.61 9.04
CA TYR A 299 -0.59 1.85 9.77
C TYR A 299 -2.04 1.85 10.25
N GLY A 300 -2.69 0.70 10.31
CA GLY A 300 -4.06 0.55 10.76
C GLY A 300 -4.35 -0.92 11.03
N LEU A 301 -5.05 -1.21 12.12
CA LEU A 301 -5.28 -2.59 12.58
C LEU A 301 -6.72 -3.05 12.32
N ASP A 302 -7.61 -2.13 11.94
CA ASP A 302 -9.02 -2.39 11.62
C ASP A 302 -9.42 -1.67 10.32
N MET A 303 -9.59 -2.44 9.25
CA MET A 303 -9.97 -1.93 7.92
C MET A 303 -11.42 -1.40 7.83
N ASN A 304 -12.24 -1.53 8.89
CA ASN A 304 -13.54 -0.87 8.97
C ASN A 304 -13.42 0.62 9.35
N ASN A 305 -12.32 0.99 10.01
CA ASN A 305 -12.05 2.34 10.48
C ASN A 305 -10.80 2.97 9.83
N TYR A 306 -10.05 2.19 9.06
CA TYR A 306 -8.86 2.60 8.33
C TYR A 306 -8.98 2.21 6.85
N VAL A 307 -8.65 3.15 5.95
CA VAL A 307 -8.62 2.88 4.51
C VAL A 307 -7.25 2.33 4.14
N SER A 308 -7.16 1.01 3.91
CA SER A 308 -6.04 0.41 3.21
C SER A 308 -6.29 0.42 1.71
N ILE A 309 -5.24 0.47 0.88
CA ILE A 309 -5.44 0.42 -0.58
C ILE A 309 -6.05 -0.93 -1.00
N MET A 310 -5.83 -2.01 -0.22
CA MET A 310 -6.49 -3.29 -0.46
C MET A 310 -8.01 -3.23 -0.28
N SER A 311 -8.56 -2.41 0.63
CA SER A 311 -10.02 -2.27 0.72
C SER A 311 -10.62 -1.66 -0.55
N LEU A 312 -9.90 -0.77 -1.22
CA LEU A 312 -10.32 -0.19 -2.52
C LEU A 312 -10.32 -1.25 -3.64
N TRP A 313 -9.35 -2.16 -3.64
CA TRP A 313 -9.36 -3.32 -4.54
C TRP A 313 -10.54 -4.24 -4.28
N ILE A 314 -10.84 -4.54 -3.02
CA ILE A 314 -11.99 -5.38 -2.65
C ILE A 314 -13.31 -4.69 -3.04
N TRP A 315 -13.46 -3.39 -2.79
CA TRP A 315 -14.66 -2.63 -3.18
C TRP A 315 -14.89 -2.74 -4.68
N SER A 316 -13.86 -2.47 -5.50
CA SER A 316 -13.98 -2.52 -6.96
C SER A 316 -14.13 -3.93 -7.54
N PHE A 317 -13.76 -4.99 -6.79
CA PHE A 317 -13.60 -6.38 -7.26
C PHE A 317 -12.78 -6.52 -8.55
N ALA A 318 -11.89 -5.57 -8.84
CA ALA A 318 -11.13 -5.60 -10.09
C ALA A 318 -10.08 -6.73 -10.08
N LEU A 319 -10.07 -7.54 -11.14
CA LEU A 319 -9.02 -8.53 -11.45
C LEU A 319 -8.86 -9.70 -10.46
N VAL A 320 -9.89 -9.95 -9.65
CA VAL A 320 -9.92 -11.08 -8.71
C VAL A 320 -10.45 -12.34 -9.42
N SER A 321 -9.79 -13.50 -9.23
CA SER A 321 -10.30 -14.77 -9.76
C SER A 321 -11.61 -15.18 -9.08
N ASN A 322 -12.45 -15.99 -9.73
CA ASN A 322 -13.72 -16.45 -9.13
C ASN A 322 -13.54 -17.14 -7.77
N SER A 323 -12.45 -17.89 -7.58
CA SER A 323 -12.12 -18.54 -6.30
C SER A 323 -11.76 -17.51 -5.23
N SER A 324 -10.97 -16.49 -5.57
CA SER A 324 -10.66 -15.39 -4.66
C SER A 324 -11.91 -14.54 -4.36
N ILE A 325 -12.78 -14.24 -5.34
CA ILE A 325 -14.06 -13.54 -5.11
C ILE A 325 -14.93 -14.31 -4.10
N SER A 326 -15.00 -15.64 -4.22
CA SER A 326 -15.77 -16.47 -3.29
C SER A 326 -15.28 -16.33 -1.85
N ARG A 327 -13.94 -16.30 -1.64
CA ARG A 327 -13.33 -16.09 -0.32
C ARG A 327 -13.54 -14.67 0.20
N LEU A 328 -13.46 -13.68 -0.68
CA LEU A 328 -13.69 -12.27 -0.33
C LEU A 328 -15.15 -11.99 0.04
N SER A 329 -16.10 -12.72 -0.56
CA SER A 329 -17.53 -12.46 -0.40
C SER A 329 -18.19 -13.20 0.77
N SER A 330 -17.64 -14.37 1.15
CA SER A 330 -18.27 -15.22 2.17
C SER A 330 -17.22 -16.08 2.88
N PHE A 331 -17.38 -16.25 4.19
CA PHE A 331 -16.46 -17.07 4.97
C PHE A 331 -16.61 -18.55 4.56
N THR A 332 -15.53 -19.13 4.03
CA THR A 332 -15.56 -20.48 3.43
C THR A 332 -15.38 -21.63 4.42
N GLY A 333 -15.18 -21.32 5.70
CA GLY A 333 -14.93 -22.29 6.76
C GLY A 333 -13.61 -22.03 7.49
N GLU A 334 -13.49 -22.62 8.68
CA GLU A 334 -12.27 -22.54 9.47
C GLU A 334 -11.09 -23.17 8.72
N HIS A 335 -9.95 -22.47 8.71
CA HIS A 335 -8.76 -22.92 8.01
C HIS A 335 -7.48 -22.28 8.57
N THR A 336 -6.34 -22.83 8.16
CA THR A 336 -5.01 -22.29 8.48
C THR A 336 -4.24 -22.05 7.19
N TYR A 337 -3.79 -20.82 6.99
CA TYR A 337 -2.77 -20.48 6.01
C TYR A 337 -1.39 -20.81 6.55
N ASN A 338 -0.57 -21.47 5.74
CA ASN A 338 0.85 -21.66 5.99
C ASN A 338 1.62 -21.17 4.77
N GLY A 339 2.61 -20.31 4.99
CA GLY A 339 3.38 -19.72 3.91
C GLY A 339 4.72 -19.20 4.38
N ASN A 340 5.40 -18.51 3.47
CA ASN A 340 6.74 -18.02 3.69
C ASN A 340 6.93 -16.64 3.10
N ALA A 341 7.80 -15.85 3.72
CA ALA A 341 8.18 -14.53 3.23
C ALA A 341 9.70 -14.36 3.32
N TYR A 342 10.27 -13.50 2.47
CA TYR A 342 11.70 -13.23 2.45
C TYR A 342 11.99 -11.83 1.91
N ALA A 343 12.73 -11.03 2.68
CA ALA A 343 13.07 -9.63 2.41
C ALA A 343 14.57 -9.36 2.67
N PRO A 344 15.48 -9.90 1.84
CA PRO A 344 16.91 -9.64 2.00
C PRO A 344 17.25 -8.15 1.76
N PRO A 345 18.28 -7.61 2.43
CA PRO A 345 19.14 -8.29 3.40
C PRO A 345 18.58 -8.25 4.84
N ALA A 346 17.39 -7.70 5.07
CA ALA A 346 16.83 -7.57 6.42
C ALA A 346 16.54 -8.94 7.03
N ASP A 347 16.07 -9.90 6.23
CA ASP A 347 15.86 -11.28 6.63
C ASP A 347 17.17 -12.08 6.53
N GLN A 348 17.68 -12.57 7.66
CA GLN A 348 18.84 -13.48 7.69
C GLN A 348 18.46 -14.89 7.25
N GLU A 349 17.21 -15.26 7.44
CA GLU A 349 16.61 -16.50 6.98
C GLU A 349 15.16 -16.27 6.54
N GLN A 350 14.59 -17.25 5.85
CA GLN A 350 13.21 -17.21 5.42
C GLN A 350 12.24 -17.21 6.61
N ARG A 351 11.24 -16.32 6.56
CA ARG A 351 10.19 -16.25 7.58
C ARG A 351 9.16 -17.35 7.35
N ASN A 352 8.67 -17.94 8.42
CA ASN A 352 7.56 -18.91 8.40
C ASN A 352 6.31 -18.21 8.91
N VAL A 353 5.26 -18.18 8.10
CA VAL A 353 4.00 -17.52 8.40
C VAL A 353 2.92 -18.57 8.66
N THR A 354 2.19 -18.42 9.76
CA THR A 354 1.00 -19.21 10.05
C THR A 354 -0.13 -18.30 10.50
N SER A 355 -1.28 -18.43 9.85
CA SER A 355 -2.51 -17.71 10.21
C SER A 355 -3.68 -18.66 10.28
N TRP A 356 -4.26 -18.82 11.47
CA TRP A 356 -5.50 -19.55 11.68
C TRP A 356 -6.68 -18.58 11.67
N LEU A 357 -7.74 -18.94 10.95
CA LEU A 357 -8.94 -18.14 10.77
C LEU A 357 -10.18 -18.97 11.10
N SER A 358 -10.97 -18.49 12.05
CA SER A 358 -12.35 -18.91 12.29
C SER A 358 -13.34 -17.84 11.78
N SER A 359 -14.64 -18.08 11.93
CA SER A 359 -15.66 -17.12 11.50
C SER A 359 -15.63 -15.79 12.28
N ASN A 360 -15.05 -15.77 13.47
CA ASN A 360 -15.10 -14.62 14.39
C ASN A 360 -13.78 -14.34 15.11
N LEU A 361 -12.73 -15.12 14.86
CA LEU A 361 -11.41 -14.97 15.46
C LEU A 361 -10.34 -15.29 14.42
N THR A 362 -9.30 -14.48 14.33
CA THR A 362 -8.10 -14.77 13.55
C THR A 362 -6.87 -14.63 14.42
N ILE A 363 -5.92 -15.55 14.26
CA ILE A 363 -4.61 -15.54 14.94
C ILE A 363 -3.57 -15.74 13.85
N GLY A 364 -2.72 -14.74 13.63
CA GLY A 364 -1.69 -14.81 12.61
C GLY A 364 -0.35 -14.34 13.14
N ALA A 365 0.70 -15.11 12.93
CA ALA A 365 2.04 -14.78 13.38
C ALA A 365 3.11 -15.30 12.42
N GLN A 366 4.33 -14.75 12.56
CA GLN A 366 5.49 -15.20 11.81
C GLN A 366 6.73 -15.43 12.67
N SER A 367 7.42 -16.54 12.42
CA SER A 367 8.80 -16.73 12.88
C SER A 367 9.74 -15.93 12.00
N PHE A 368 10.74 -15.29 12.62
CA PHE A 368 11.73 -14.49 11.91
C PHE A 368 13.09 -14.52 12.60
N ASN A 369 14.13 -14.23 11.82
CA ASN A 369 15.45 -13.84 12.28
C ASN A 369 15.97 -12.71 11.38
N LEU A 370 16.05 -11.52 11.97
CA LEU A 370 16.26 -10.25 11.28
C LEU A 370 17.63 -9.67 11.61
N ASP A 371 18.21 -8.97 10.65
CA ASP A 371 19.41 -8.15 10.89
C ASP A 371 19.10 -6.98 11.83
N VAL A 372 17.93 -6.35 11.62
CA VAL A 372 17.42 -5.20 12.37
C VAL A 372 15.95 -5.40 12.69
N ALA A 373 15.50 -4.96 13.87
CA ALA A 373 14.10 -5.01 14.27
C ALA A 373 13.22 -4.15 13.34
N GLY A 374 11.97 -4.58 13.13
CA GLY A 374 11.06 -3.94 12.17
C GLY A 374 11.24 -4.42 10.73
N GLY A 375 12.10 -5.41 10.49
CA GLY A 375 12.28 -6.01 9.17
C GLY A 375 12.85 -5.02 8.15
N TYR A 376 12.40 -5.10 6.90
CA TYR A 376 12.93 -4.29 5.80
C TYR A 376 12.72 -2.78 6.02
N SER A 377 11.62 -2.39 6.67
CA SER A 377 11.31 -0.98 6.96
C SER A 377 12.25 -0.37 8.02
N LYS A 378 12.88 -1.23 8.86
CA LYS A 378 13.60 -0.85 10.07
C LYS A 378 12.74 -0.01 11.02
N ASP A 379 11.44 -0.21 10.96
CA ASP A 379 10.44 0.52 11.71
C ASP A 379 9.54 -0.47 12.44
N ILE A 380 9.73 -0.55 13.76
CA ILE A 380 8.95 -1.43 14.62
C ILE A 380 7.51 -0.93 14.84
N THR A 381 7.22 0.34 14.55
CA THR A 381 5.87 0.89 14.80
C THR A 381 4.86 0.43 13.76
N SER A 382 5.33 0.09 12.55
CA SER A 382 4.51 -0.48 11.48
C SER A 382 4.65 -2.00 11.32
N TRP A 383 5.57 -2.64 12.05
CA TRP A 383 5.83 -4.07 12.01
C TRP A 383 4.92 -4.82 13.01
N SER A 384 3.99 -5.64 12.51
CA SER A 384 3.03 -6.40 13.32
C SER A 384 3.19 -7.91 13.09
N PRO A 385 4.19 -8.55 13.71
CA PRO A 385 4.57 -9.93 13.42
C PRO A 385 3.71 -11.00 14.12
N ALA A 386 2.83 -10.60 15.04
CA ALA A 386 1.80 -11.46 15.60
C ALA A 386 0.55 -10.63 15.90
N VAL A 387 -0.60 -11.04 15.38
CA VAL A 387 -1.86 -10.30 15.47
C VAL A 387 -3.00 -11.27 15.74
N VAL A 388 -3.82 -10.94 16.74
CA VAL A 388 -5.10 -11.57 17.02
C VAL A 388 -6.20 -10.56 16.76
N GLN A 389 -7.29 -10.97 16.10
CA GLN A 389 -8.46 -10.13 15.87
C GLN A 389 -9.73 -10.91 16.14
N TRP A 390 -10.77 -10.23 16.62
CA TRP A 390 -12.06 -10.87 16.86
C TRP A 390 -13.25 -9.97 16.60
N LEU A 391 -14.37 -10.61 16.32
CA LEU A 391 -15.66 -9.95 16.16
C LEU A 391 -16.28 -9.78 17.53
N ARG A 392 -16.47 -8.53 17.95
CA ARG A 392 -17.11 -8.20 19.23
C ARG A 392 -18.64 -8.35 19.13
N PRO A 393 -19.33 -8.45 20.28
CA PRO A 393 -20.79 -8.50 20.31
C PRO A 393 -21.52 -7.33 19.63
N ASP A 394 -20.89 -6.15 19.53
CA ASP A 394 -21.42 -4.96 18.86
C ASP A 394 -21.05 -4.89 17.37
N GLU A 395 -20.51 -5.98 16.81
CA GLU A 395 -20.02 -6.11 15.42
C GLU A 395 -18.76 -5.29 15.11
N SER A 396 -18.16 -4.61 16.09
CA SER A 396 -16.86 -3.98 15.94
C SER A 396 -15.73 -5.02 15.95
N VAL A 397 -14.57 -4.67 15.40
CA VAL A 397 -13.37 -5.52 15.46
C VAL A 397 -12.54 -5.14 16.68
N GLY A 398 -12.21 -6.14 17.50
CA GLY A 398 -11.15 -6.04 18.50
C GLY A 398 -9.83 -6.55 17.93
N PHE A 399 -8.71 -5.99 18.38
CA PHE A 399 -7.38 -6.45 17.98
C PHE A 399 -6.40 -6.50 19.16
N PHE A 400 -5.41 -7.37 18.99
CA PHE A 400 -4.27 -7.58 19.86
C PHE A 400 -3.04 -7.74 18.94
N SER A 401 -2.14 -6.75 18.89
CA SER A 401 -0.97 -6.78 18.00
C SER A 401 0.33 -6.73 18.81
N LEU A 402 1.25 -7.65 18.53
CA LEU A 402 2.56 -7.67 19.19
C LEU A 402 3.42 -6.51 18.70
N TYR A 403 3.88 -5.69 19.64
CA TYR A 403 4.92 -4.69 19.45
C TYR A 403 6.22 -5.20 20.05
N THR A 404 7.24 -5.39 19.21
CA THR A 404 8.50 -5.98 19.65
C THR A 404 9.71 -5.37 18.96
N GLY A 405 10.74 -5.11 19.77
CA GLY A 405 12.08 -4.74 19.30
C GLY A 405 13.02 -5.93 19.14
N GLU A 406 12.52 -7.15 19.31
CA GLU A 406 13.32 -8.36 19.20
C GLU A 406 13.66 -8.68 17.75
N LYS A 407 14.85 -9.24 17.54
CA LYS A 407 15.36 -9.57 16.20
C LYS A 407 15.10 -11.01 15.79
N ALA A 408 14.74 -11.87 16.73
CA ALA A 408 14.36 -13.23 16.43
C ALA A 408 13.15 -13.65 17.23
N MET A 409 12.20 -14.29 16.57
CA MET A 409 10.98 -14.82 17.19
C MET A 409 10.66 -16.17 16.58
N GLN A 410 10.25 -17.11 17.42
CA GLN A 410 9.64 -18.37 16.99
C GLN A 410 8.19 -18.40 17.44
N VAL A 411 7.32 -18.86 16.55
CA VAL A 411 5.87 -18.87 16.75
C VAL A 411 5.30 -20.27 16.57
N ASP A 412 4.25 -20.55 17.32
CA ASP A 412 3.37 -21.70 17.12
C ASP A 412 1.93 -21.21 17.24
N VAL A 413 1.17 -21.38 16.14
CA VAL A 413 -0.21 -20.92 16.01
C VAL A 413 -1.09 -22.14 15.79
N SER A 414 -2.12 -22.27 16.62
CA SER A 414 -3.11 -23.32 16.51
C SER A 414 -4.51 -22.77 16.82
N PRO A 415 -5.60 -23.53 16.61
CA PRO A 415 -6.94 -23.04 16.88
C PRO A 415 -7.09 -22.50 18.30
N ASN A 416 -7.43 -21.21 18.41
CA ASN A 416 -7.54 -20.47 19.67
C ASN A 416 -6.24 -20.42 20.51
N SER A 417 -5.05 -20.56 19.93
CA SER A 417 -3.82 -20.47 20.71
C SER A 417 -2.68 -19.81 19.94
N LEU A 418 -1.93 -18.97 20.67
CA LEU A 418 -0.74 -18.28 20.19
C LEU A 418 0.40 -18.48 21.20
N ASN A 419 1.48 -19.11 20.73
CA ASN A 419 2.69 -19.32 21.51
C ASN A 419 3.86 -18.60 20.84
N LEU A 420 4.58 -17.80 21.61
CA LEU A 420 5.70 -16.98 21.13
C LEU A 420 6.94 -17.22 21.98
N SER A 421 8.12 -17.17 21.36
CA SER A 421 9.41 -17.15 22.08
C SER A 421 10.45 -16.30 21.39
N TYR A 422 11.34 -15.69 22.17
CA TYR A 422 12.47 -14.89 21.67
C TYR A 422 13.78 -15.65 21.88
N PRO A 423 14.26 -16.44 20.91
CA PRO A 423 15.46 -17.26 21.08
C PRO A 423 16.76 -16.46 21.30
N LEU A 424 16.78 -15.19 20.89
CA LEU A 424 17.89 -14.25 21.14
C LEU A 424 17.59 -13.27 22.29
N GLY A 425 16.41 -13.40 22.90
CA GLY A 425 15.97 -12.55 24.00
C GLY A 425 16.71 -12.87 25.30
N ASN A 426 16.56 -11.98 26.29
CA ASN A 426 17.18 -12.12 27.60
C ASN A 426 16.25 -11.57 28.70
N SER A 427 16.75 -11.40 29.92
CA SER A 427 15.97 -10.89 31.06
C SER A 427 15.35 -9.49 30.86
N SER A 428 15.81 -8.70 29.88
CA SER A 428 15.22 -7.41 29.51
C SER A 428 14.12 -7.51 28.46
N SER A 429 13.98 -8.66 27.82
CA SER A 429 12.94 -8.90 26.82
C SER A 429 11.57 -8.91 27.47
N ASN A 430 10.57 -8.42 26.74
CA ASN A 430 9.17 -8.42 27.16
C ASN A 430 8.28 -8.67 25.94
N PHE A 431 7.08 -9.17 26.19
CA PHE A 431 6.04 -9.24 25.17
C PHE A 431 5.08 -8.09 25.43
N THR A 432 5.09 -7.09 24.55
CA THR A 432 4.17 -5.95 24.62
C THR A 432 3.13 -6.08 23.53
N PHE A 433 1.85 -6.03 23.90
CA PHE A 433 0.75 -6.09 22.95
C PHE A 433 -0.06 -4.80 22.98
N HIS A 434 -0.34 -4.26 21.80
CA HIS A 434 -1.27 -3.16 21.60
C HIS A 434 -2.69 -3.73 21.45
N LEU A 435 -3.51 -3.44 22.44
CA LEU A 435 -4.91 -3.85 22.54
C LEU A 435 -5.81 -2.68 22.13
N SER A 436 -6.76 -2.95 21.24
CA SER A 436 -7.81 -2.01 20.88
C SER A 436 -8.64 -1.59 22.11
N SER A 437 -8.98 -0.30 22.20
CA SER A 437 -9.93 0.16 23.22
C SER A 437 -11.30 -0.53 23.09
N ASN A 438 -11.96 -0.80 24.21
CA ASN A 438 -13.34 -1.30 24.24
C ASN A 438 -14.32 -0.29 23.63
N PRO A 439 -15.42 -0.71 23.00
CA PRO A 439 -16.34 0.20 22.32
C PRO A 439 -17.06 1.16 23.29
N LEU A 440 -17.72 2.18 22.73
CA LEU A 440 -18.52 3.12 23.54
C LEU A 440 -19.68 2.38 24.22
N GLY A 441 -19.88 2.66 25.52
CA GLY A 441 -20.90 1.99 26.33
C GLY A 441 -20.38 0.83 27.16
N GLU A 442 -19.18 0.32 26.86
CA GLU A 442 -18.50 -0.71 27.62
C GLU A 442 -17.44 -0.11 28.56
N THR A 443 -16.92 -0.92 29.49
CA THR A 443 -15.84 -0.51 30.40
C THR A 443 -14.62 -0.08 29.60
N ARG A 444 -14.25 1.21 29.68
CA ARG A 444 -13.12 1.78 28.93
C ARG A 444 -11.78 1.52 29.60
N ASP A 445 -11.74 1.48 30.92
CA ASP A 445 -10.54 1.20 31.70
C ASP A 445 -10.20 -0.28 31.64
N ILE A 446 -8.99 -0.61 31.17
CA ILE A 446 -8.48 -1.98 31.18
C ILE A 446 -7.51 -2.11 32.34
N THR A 447 -7.87 -2.94 33.32
CA THR A 447 -7.04 -3.20 34.51
C THR A 447 -6.57 -4.65 34.58
N SER A 448 -7.19 -5.54 33.80
CA SER A 448 -6.80 -6.94 33.64
C SER A 448 -7.29 -7.49 32.29
N LEU A 449 -6.84 -8.69 31.92
CA LEU A 449 -7.33 -9.40 30.73
C LEU A 449 -8.84 -9.68 30.75
N LYS A 450 -9.47 -9.69 31.93
CA LYS A 450 -10.92 -9.90 32.08
C LYS A 450 -11.75 -8.69 31.65
N ASP A 451 -11.13 -7.53 31.51
CA ASP A 451 -11.79 -6.31 31.08
C ASP A 451 -11.88 -6.22 29.54
N ILE A 452 -11.28 -7.17 28.81
CA ILE A 452 -11.30 -7.20 27.34
C ILE A 452 -12.71 -7.53 26.85
N TYR A 453 -13.28 -6.65 26.05
CA TYR A 453 -14.64 -6.85 25.55
C TYR A 453 -14.69 -7.87 24.41
N GLY A 454 -15.53 -8.89 24.57
CA GLY A 454 -15.84 -9.87 23.53
C GLY A 454 -14.76 -10.93 23.31
N MET A 455 -13.78 -11.05 24.19
CA MET A 455 -12.74 -12.08 24.14
C MET A 455 -12.31 -12.49 25.55
N ASP A 456 -12.20 -13.80 25.78
CA ASP A 456 -11.54 -14.36 26.95
C ASP A 456 -10.10 -14.70 26.56
N VAL A 457 -9.11 -14.11 27.24
CA VAL A 457 -7.69 -14.35 26.99
C VAL A 457 -7.04 -14.91 28.25
N GLU A 458 -6.34 -16.04 28.13
CA GLU A 458 -5.59 -16.63 29.25
C GLU A 458 -4.12 -16.86 28.87
N VAL A 459 -3.21 -16.39 29.72
CA VAL A 459 -1.79 -16.78 29.66
C VAL A 459 -1.63 -18.10 30.40
N ILE A 460 -1.56 -19.19 29.64
CA ILE A 460 -1.56 -20.57 30.14
C ILE A 460 -0.16 -21.12 30.41
N GLY A 461 0.89 -20.40 30.02
CA GLY A 461 2.27 -20.81 30.25
C GLY A 461 3.32 -19.88 29.63
N GLY A 462 4.55 -20.36 29.59
CA GLY A 462 5.72 -19.60 29.18
C GLY A 462 6.62 -19.23 30.35
N THR A 463 7.53 -18.28 30.15
CA THR A 463 8.51 -17.83 31.15
C THR A 463 8.23 -16.44 31.68
N VAL A 464 7.25 -15.72 31.13
CA VAL A 464 6.77 -14.44 31.63
C VAL A 464 5.76 -14.60 32.78
N SER A 465 5.61 -13.53 33.56
CA SER A 465 4.50 -13.44 34.52
C SER A 465 3.18 -13.31 33.76
N PRO A 466 2.10 -14.00 34.19
CA PRO A 466 0.81 -14.00 33.48
C PRO A 466 0.04 -12.68 33.64
N ASP A 467 0.37 -11.87 34.64
CA ASP A 467 -0.24 -10.56 34.87
C ASP A 467 0.59 -9.46 34.16
N PRO A 468 0.04 -8.77 33.14
CA PRO A 468 0.76 -7.71 32.44
C PRO A 468 0.77 -6.40 33.24
N SER A 469 1.78 -5.58 32.97
CA SER A 469 1.67 -4.14 33.24
C SER A 469 0.79 -3.51 32.16
N ILE A 470 -0.15 -2.65 32.55
CA ILE A 470 -1.14 -2.07 31.63
C ILE A 470 -1.01 -0.55 31.64
N ALA A 471 -0.98 0.05 30.46
CA ALA A 471 -0.90 1.49 30.24
C ALA A 471 -1.83 1.93 29.12
N PHE A 472 -2.52 3.05 29.26
CA PHE A 472 -3.28 3.66 28.17
C PHE A 472 -2.38 4.60 27.37
N CYS A 473 -2.27 4.39 26.07
CA CYS A 473 -1.58 5.33 25.16
C CYS A 473 -2.65 6.14 24.41
N GLY A 474 -2.82 7.41 24.79
CA GLY A 474 -3.89 8.27 24.33
C GLY A 474 -3.37 9.51 23.60
N LEU A 475 -4.20 10.05 22.70
CA LEU A 475 -3.88 11.31 22.02
C LEU A 475 -3.93 12.49 22.99
N ILE A 476 -4.83 12.42 23.98
CA ILE A 476 -4.98 13.42 25.04
C ILE A 476 -4.88 12.73 26.40
N GLY A 477 -3.67 12.76 26.97
CA GLY A 477 -3.35 12.06 28.22
C GLY A 477 -3.03 10.59 28.01
N GLY A 478 -2.78 9.86 29.10
CA GLY A 478 -2.27 8.49 29.07
C GLY A 478 -0.86 8.38 29.64
N ASP A 479 -0.39 7.14 29.75
CA ASP A 479 0.90 6.78 30.34
C ASP A 479 1.99 6.55 29.26
N CYS A 480 1.64 6.64 27.98
CA CYS A 480 2.51 6.41 26.83
C CYS A 480 2.04 7.16 25.58
N ASP A 481 2.96 7.30 24.61
CA ASP A 481 2.69 7.93 23.32
C ASP A 481 1.92 6.99 22.38
N ILE A 482 1.05 7.58 21.54
CA ILE A 482 0.35 6.86 20.48
C ILE A 482 1.28 6.47 19.32
N ILE A 483 0.81 5.55 18.49
CA ILE A 483 1.49 5.11 17.27
C ILE A 483 0.53 5.27 16.10
N HIS A 484 0.99 5.92 15.04
CA HIS A 484 0.23 6.15 13.80
C HIS A 484 -1.16 6.80 14.04
N ASP A 485 -1.26 7.66 15.05
CA ASP A 485 -2.50 8.35 15.46
C ASP A 485 -3.61 7.43 16.02
N PHE A 486 -3.26 6.22 16.49
CA PHE A 486 -4.19 5.30 17.15
C PHE A 486 -4.01 5.29 18.67
N GLU A 487 -5.13 5.36 19.39
CA GLU A 487 -5.19 5.10 20.83
C GLU A 487 -5.31 3.59 21.10
N PHE A 488 -4.54 3.11 22.07
CA PHE A 488 -4.55 1.69 22.45
C PHE A 488 -4.17 1.49 23.92
N TRP A 489 -4.45 0.31 24.43
CA TRP A 489 -3.93 -0.17 25.71
C TRP A 489 -2.68 -1.00 25.45
N SER A 490 -1.57 -0.64 26.10
CA SER A 490 -0.33 -1.40 26.07
C SER A 490 -0.32 -2.41 27.21
N LEU A 491 -0.22 -3.70 26.88
CA LEU A 491 -0.13 -4.80 27.84
C LEU A 491 1.25 -5.43 27.74
N THR A 492 2.09 -5.21 28.76
CA THR A 492 3.48 -5.68 28.79
C THR A 492 3.68 -6.83 29.77
N PHE A 493 4.02 -8.00 29.25
CA PHE A 493 4.36 -9.20 30.01
C PHE A 493 5.88 -9.30 30.18
N ASN A 494 6.33 -9.36 31.42
CA ASN A 494 7.75 -9.32 31.78
C ASN A 494 8.22 -10.67 32.34
N LEU A 495 9.49 -10.98 32.11
CA LEU A 495 10.14 -12.09 32.81
C LEU A 495 10.25 -11.77 34.32
N PRO A 496 10.19 -12.79 35.19
CA PRO A 496 10.56 -12.64 36.59
C PRO A 496 11.96 -12.06 36.73
N LYS A 497 12.14 -11.15 37.69
CA LYS A 497 13.42 -10.47 37.93
C LYS A 497 14.55 -11.49 38.15
N GLY A 498 15.60 -11.41 37.34
CA GLY A 498 16.75 -12.29 37.42
C GLY A 498 16.59 -13.64 36.73
N SER A 499 15.51 -13.85 35.96
CA SER A 499 15.36 -15.03 35.11
C SER A 499 16.49 -15.11 34.07
N SER A 500 16.98 -16.33 33.83
CA SER A 500 17.90 -16.68 32.74
C SER A 500 17.22 -17.53 31.66
N ASP A 501 15.92 -17.74 31.77
CA ASP A 501 15.16 -18.55 30.84
C ASP A 501 14.99 -17.81 29.50
N VAL A 502 14.79 -18.57 28.43
CA VAL A 502 14.41 -18.00 27.13
C VAL A 502 13.03 -17.36 27.26
N PRO A 503 12.84 -16.08 26.90
CA PRO A 503 11.53 -15.43 26.93
C PRO A 503 10.49 -16.18 26.10
N SER A 504 9.37 -16.54 26.72
CA SER A 504 8.23 -17.13 26.03
C SER A 504 6.90 -16.79 26.72
N ILE A 505 5.83 -16.75 25.92
CA ILE A 505 4.45 -16.57 26.37
C ILE A 505 3.56 -17.54 25.59
N HIS A 506 2.75 -18.31 26.31
CA HIS A 506 1.78 -19.24 25.73
C HIS A 506 0.38 -18.77 26.11
N SER A 507 -0.49 -18.58 25.12
CA SER A 507 -1.83 -18.05 25.32
C SER A 507 -2.90 -18.89 24.64
N SER A 508 -4.10 -18.86 25.22
CA SER A 508 -5.32 -19.49 24.69
C SER A 508 -6.52 -18.56 24.80
#